data_AF-A0A441UGZ9-F1
#
_entry.id   AF-A0A441UGZ9-F1
#
_cell.length_a   1.000
_cell.length_b   1.000
_cell.length_c   1.000
_cell.angle_alpha   90.00
_cell.angle_beta   90.00
_cell.angle_gamma   90.00
#
_symmetry.space_group_name_H-M   'P 1'
#
loop_
_entity.id
_entity.type
_entity.pdbx_description
1 polymer ?
#
loop_
_entity_poly.entity_id
_entity_poly.type
_entity_poly.pdbx_seq_one_letter_code
_entity_poly.pdbx_strand_id
1 'polypeptide(L)'
;SFDRVIVETTGLADPAPLVNQLIPGGAPALGLRDHLVARNFELAGVVTLVDIVTGELSIENHFEAAKQIAFADRMVLTKADLARDPASIRDIENLRTRLAALNRAAPIDDAHHRGFELAALFQRRVYAPASLGDDVVGWLALEDAIRDDGGHPSNGTAQPEASPFPR
;
A
#
# COMPACT_ATOMS: atom_id res chain seq x y z
N SER A 1 -11.33 22.54 -13.40
CA SER A 1 -10.59 22.11 -12.19
C SER A 1 -11.09 20.73 -11.79
N PHE A 2 -10.26 19.90 -11.19
CA PHE A 2 -10.68 18.62 -10.60
C PHE A 2 -10.52 18.70 -9.07
N ASP A 3 -11.38 18.01 -8.34
CA ASP A 3 -11.37 18.00 -6.87
C ASP A 3 -10.80 16.69 -6.30
N ARG A 4 -10.54 15.70 -7.16
CA ARG A 4 -10.07 14.37 -6.76
C ARG A 4 -9.20 13.74 -7.83
N VAL A 5 -8.18 13.01 -7.39
CA VAL A 5 -7.30 12.18 -8.24
C VAL A 5 -7.43 10.75 -7.76
N ILE A 6 -7.58 9.82 -8.71
CA ILE A 6 -7.52 8.39 -8.44
C ILE A 6 -6.19 7.91 -9.01
N VAL A 7 -5.39 7.25 -8.18
CA VAL A 7 -4.13 6.63 -8.57
C VAL A 7 -4.36 5.12 -8.61
N GLU A 8 -4.18 4.53 -9.79
CA GLU A 8 -4.13 3.08 -9.93
C GLU A 8 -2.67 2.65 -9.91
N THR A 9 -2.31 1.77 -8.99
CA THR A 9 -0.99 1.13 -8.97
C THR A 9 -1.05 -0.14 -9.81
N THR A 10 -0.17 -0.28 -10.80
CA THR A 10 -0.16 -1.46 -11.66
C THR A 10 0.39 -2.68 -10.92
N GLY A 11 -0.35 -3.80 -10.95
CA GLY A 11 0.10 -5.07 -10.39
C GLY A 11 0.29 -5.05 -8.87
N LEU A 12 1.29 -5.81 -8.41
CA LEU A 12 1.62 -5.98 -6.98
C LEU A 12 2.61 -4.91 -6.53
N ALA A 13 2.21 -3.64 -6.63
CA ALA A 13 3.01 -2.53 -6.15
C ALA A 13 2.99 -2.44 -4.61
N ASP A 14 4.11 -2.05 -4.03
CA ASP A 14 4.20 -1.71 -2.61
C ASP A 14 3.43 -0.40 -2.33
N PRO A 15 2.43 -0.40 -1.43
CA PRO A 15 1.68 0.82 -1.09
C PRO A 15 2.47 1.81 -0.24
N ALA A 16 3.50 1.38 0.50
CA ALA A 16 4.13 2.19 1.53
C ALA A 16 4.74 3.51 1.01
N PRO A 17 5.52 3.53 -0.10
CA PRO A 17 6.12 4.77 -0.60
C PRO A 17 5.07 5.82 -1.01
N LEU A 18 4.00 5.40 -1.67
CA LEU A 18 2.93 6.30 -2.12
C LEU A 18 2.14 6.85 -0.94
N VAL A 19 1.79 5.99 0.03
CA VAL A 19 1.07 6.39 1.23
C VAL A 19 1.90 7.36 2.06
N ASN A 20 3.19 7.08 2.25
CA ASN A 20 4.07 7.90 3.06
C ASN A 20 4.21 9.34 2.54
N GLN A 21 4.14 9.54 1.21
CA GLN A 21 4.18 10.88 0.61
C GLN A 21 2.90 11.72 0.79
N LEU A 22 1.77 11.09 1.12
CA LEU A 22 0.45 11.72 1.09
C LEU A 22 -0.22 11.82 2.46
N ILE A 23 0.33 11.16 3.48
CA ILE A 23 -0.20 11.22 4.85
C ILE A 23 0.38 12.43 5.63
N PRO A 24 -0.40 13.02 6.54
CA PRO A 24 0.13 14.03 7.46
C PRO A 24 1.27 13.46 8.31
N GLY A 25 2.40 14.16 8.35
CA GLY A 25 3.57 13.75 9.12
C GLY A 25 4.33 12.55 8.55
N GLY A 26 4.01 12.13 7.31
CA GLY A 26 4.84 11.19 6.56
C GLY A 26 6.09 11.87 5.99
N ALA A 27 6.58 11.32 4.88
CA ALA A 27 7.81 11.74 4.21
C ALA A 27 7.98 13.28 4.11
N PRO A 28 9.02 13.90 4.75
CA PRO A 28 9.38 15.29 4.53
C PRO A 28 9.50 15.64 3.06
N ALA A 29 8.88 16.77 2.69
CA ALA A 29 9.06 17.36 1.37
C ALA A 29 10.44 18.01 1.30
N LEU A 30 11.38 17.34 0.61
CA LEU A 30 12.75 17.81 0.45
C LEU A 30 12.95 18.51 -0.91
N GLY A 31 12.19 18.09 -1.93
CA GLY A 31 12.22 18.69 -3.26
C GLY A 31 11.03 19.60 -3.55
N LEU A 32 11.17 20.45 -4.58
CA LEU A 32 10.10 21.33 -5.05
C LEU A 32 8.83 20.54 -5.47
N ARG A 33 9.00 19.34 -6.05
CA ARG A 33 7.87 18.49 -6.46
C ARG A 33 7.14 17.94 -5.24
N ASP A 34 7.86 17.49 -4.22
CA ASP A 34 7.29 16.96 -2.98
C ASP A 34 6.53 18.06 -2.23
N HIS A 35 7.03 19.29 -2.24
CA HIS A 35 6.32 20.43 -1.68
C HIS A 35 5.02 20.75 -2.41
N LEU A 36 4.97 20.60 -3.73
CA LEU A 36 3.72 20.75 -4.48
C LEU A 36 2.74 19.63 -4.11
N VAL A 37 3.22 18.39 -4.00
CA VAL A 37 2.36 17.27 -3.60
C VAL A 37 1.79 17.51 -2.19
N ALA A 38 2.64 17.74 -1.20
CA ALA A 38 2.26 17.93 0.20
C ALA A 38 1.33 19.14 0.43
N ARG A 39 1.40 20.18 -0.42
CA ARG A 39 0.56 21.37 -0.31
C ARG A 39 -0.78 21.25 -1.03
N ASN A 40 -0.87 20.41 -2.04
CA ASN A 40 -2.02 20.36 -2.94
C ASN A 40 -2.83 19.06 -2.84
N PHE A 41 -2.27 18.01 -2.24
CA PHE A 41 -2.90 16.70 -2.15
C PHE A 41 -2.85 16.16 -0.72
N GLU A 42 -3.86 15.38 -0.38
CA GLU A 42 -3.95 14.60 0.84
C GLU A 42 -4.50 13.21 0.50
N LEU A 43 -4.07 12.19 1.23
CA LEU A 43 -4.60 10.84 1.04
C LEU A 43 -6.04 10.75 1.57
N ALA A 44 -7.00 10.60 0.67
CA ALA A 44 -8.41 10.41 1.03
C ALA A 44 -8.74 8.96 1.42
N GLY A 45 -7.92 8.00 0.97
CA GLY A 45 -8.06 6.58 1.26
C GLY A 45 -7.31 5.68 0.28
N VAL A 46 -7.19 4.41 0.66
CA VAL A 46 -6.64 3.27 -0.07
C VAL A 46 -7.72 2.21 -0.18
N VAL A 47 -8.08 1.88 -1.43
CA VAL A 47 -9.05 0.83 -1.73
C VAL A 47 -8.31 -0.33 -2.39
N THR A 48 -8.45 -1.53 -1.84
CA THR A 48 -7.85 -2.74 -2.39
C THR A 48 -8.93 -3.62 -3.00
N LEU A 49 -8.80 -3.89 -4.29
CA LEU A 49 -9.67 -4.83 -5.00
C LEU A 49 -9.09 -6.24 -4.85
N VAL A 50 -9.93 -7.17 -4.39
CA VAL A 50 -9.53 -8.57 -4.20
C VAL A 50 -10.35 -9.44 -5.14
N ASP A 51 -9.67 -10.12 -6.06
CA ASP A 51 -10.28 -11.10 -6.95
C ASP A 51 -10.56 -12.40 -6.17
N ILE A 52 -11.82 -12.85 -6.12
CA ILE A 52 -12.15 -14.09 -5.41
C ILE A 52 -11.56 -15.36 -6.03
N VAL A 53 -11.19 -15.32 -7.31
CA VAL A 53 -10.60 -16.46 -8.03
C VAL A 53 -9.11 -16.60 -7.72
N THR A 54 -8.39 -15.50 -7.59
CA THR A 54 -6.92 -15.51 -7.42
C THR A 54 -6.45 -15.03 -6.05
N GLY A 55 -7.34 -14.46 -5.23
CA GLY A 55 -7.01 -13.73 -4.01
C GLY A 55 -6.19 -14.54 -3.01
N GLU A 56 -6.59 -15.77 -2.72
CA GLU A 56 -5.85 -16.63 -1.77
C GLU A 56 -4.42 -16.89 -2.28
N LEU A 57 -4.29 -17.29 -3.55
CA LEU A 57 -3.00 -17.55 -4.18
C LEU A 57 -2.12 -16.29 -4.25
N SER A 58 -2.73 -15.12 -4.46
CA SER A 58 -2.02 -13.85 -4.45
C SER A 58 -1.45 -13.54 -3.06
N ILE A 59 -2.24 -13.75 -2.00
CA ILE A 59 -1.82 -13.56 -0.61
C ILE A 59 -0.71 -14.53 -0.22
N GLU A 60 -0.80 -15.79 -0.66
CA GLU A 60 0.20 -16.81 -0.35
C GLU A 60 1.55 -16.57 -1.03
N ASN A 61 1.53 -16.14 -2.30
CA ASN A 61 2.74 -16.06 -3.11
C ASN A 61 3.39 -14.68 -3.15
N HIS A 62 2.68 -13.63 -2.74
CA HIS A 62 3.17 -12.26 -2.90
C HIS A 62 2.99 -11.46 -1.62
N PHE A 63 4.12 -11.08 -1.02
CA PHE A 63 4.13 -10.24 0.17
C PHE A 63 3.46 -8.88 -0.07
N GLU A 64 3.61 -8.35 -1.28
CA GLU A 64 2.98 -7.09 -1.71
C GLU A 64 1.46 -7.19 -1.68
N ALA A 65 0.86 -8.36 -1.97
CA ALA A 65 -0.59 -8.54 -1.84
C ALA A 65 -1.04 -8.40 -0.37
N ALA A 66 -0.29 -9.00 0.55
CA ALA A 66 -0.54 -8.85 1.98
C ALA A 66 -0.38 -7.39 2.44
N LYS A 67 0.65 -6.67 1.95
CA LYS A 67 0.80 -5.23 2.23
C LYS A 67 -0.37 -4.42 1.67
N GLN A 68 -0.78 -4.65 0.44
CA GLN A 68 -1.94 -3.95 -0.17
C GLN A 68 -3.22 -4.15 0.65
N ILE A 69 -3.43 -5.35 1.19
CA ILE A 69 -4.56 -5.64 2.10
C ILE A 69 -4.39 -4.89 3.42
N ALA A 70 -3.20 -4.93 4.02
CA ALA A 70 -2.92 -4.25 5.30
C ALA A 70 -3.07 -2.72 5.21
N PHE A 71 -2.67 -2.11 4.10
CA PHE A 71 -2.77 -0.66 3.89
C PHE A 71 -4.18 -0.18 3.49
N ALA A 72 -5.10 -1.09 3.14
CA ALA A 72 -6.45 -0.73 2.74
C ALA A 72 -7.22 -0.09 3.91
N ASP A 73 -7.99 0.98 3.65
CA ASP A 73 -9.11 1.36 4.53
C ASP A 73 -10.43 0.74 4.07
N ARG A 74 -10.47 0.19 2.85
CA ARG A 74 -11.60 -0.56 2.33
C ARG A 74 -11.13 -1.63 1.35
N MET A 75 -11.71 -2.82 1.48
CA MET A 75 -11.51 -3.92 0.56
C MET A 75 -12.81 -4.17 -0.23
N VAL A 76 -12.67 -4.52 -1.50
CA VAL A 76 -13.81 -4.89 -2.35
C VAL A 76 -13.51 -6.22 -3.02
N LEU A 77 -14.34 -7.23 -2.71
CA LEU A 77 -14.32 -8.48 -3.45
C LEU A 77 -14.88 -8.26 -4.85
N THR A 78 -14.17 -8.74 -5.85
CA THR A 78 -14.55 -8.69 -7.26
C THR A 78 -14.79 -10.10 -7.78
N LYS A 79 -15.62 -10.20 -8.83
CA LYS A 79 -15.97 -11.47 -9.49
C LYS A 79 -16.73 -12.47 -8.62
N ALA A 80 -17.36 -12.01 -7.53
CA ALA A 80 -18.15 -12.88 -6.65
C ALA A 80 -19.33 -13.56 -7.37
N ASP A 81 -19.79 -13.01 -8.50
CA ASP A 81 -20.79 -13.60 -9.38
C ASP A 81 -20.34 -14.92 -10.05
N LEU A 82 -19.04 -15.22 -10.03
CA LEU A 82 -18.49 -16.47 -10.52
C LEU A 82 -18.67 -17.64 -9.54
N ALA A 83 -18.88 -17.37 -8.24
CA ALA A 83 -19.13 -18.40 -7.24
C ALA A 83 -20.59 -18.88 -7.33
N ARG A 84 -20.80 -20.06 -7.91
CA ARG A 84 -22.14 -20.61 -8.19
C ARG A 84 -22.44 -21.92 -7.47
N ASP A 85 -21.42 -22.53 -6.87
CA ASP A 85 -21.52 -23.82 -6.21
C ASP A 85 -21.12 -23.68 -4.73
N PRO A 86 -21.51 -24.65 -3.88
CA PRO A 86 -21.23 -24.56 -2.44
C PRO A 86 -19.74 -24.50 -2.07
N ALA A 87 -18.85 -25.06 -2.90
CA ALA A 87 -17.42 -25.03 -2.63
C ALA A 87 -16.85 -23.63 -2.89
N SER A 88 -17.14 -23.03 -4.05
CA SER A 88 -16.70 -21.67 -4.35
C SER A 88 -17.25 -20.61 -3.38
N ILE A 89 -18.48 -20.79 -2.88
CA ILE A 89 -19.03 -19.94 -1.81
C ILE A 89 -18.22 -20.08 -0.51
N ARG A 90 -17.84 -21.31 -0.15
CA ARG A 90 -17.01 -21.56 1.04
C ARG A 90 -15.62 -20.95 0.91
N ASP A 91 -15.04 -20.99 -0.29
CA ASP A 91 -13.74 -20.40 -0.57
C ASP A 91 -13.77 -18.87 -0.39
N ILE A 92 -14.85 -18.20 -0.78
CA ILE A 92 -15.05 -16.77 -0.49
C ILE A 92 -15.06 -16.51 1.02
N GLU A 93 -15.75 -17.33 1.83
CA GLU A 93 -15.79 -17.14 3.28
C GLU A 93 -14.44 -17.37 3.96
N ASN A 94 -13.66 -18.34 3.46
CA ASN A 94 -12.28 -18.54 3.89
C ASN A 94 -11.41 -17.32 3.54
N LEU A 95 -11.52 -16.81 2.31
CA LEU A 95 -10.81 -15.61 1.88
C LEU A 95 -11.20 -14.40 2.73
N ARG A 96 -12.49 -14.20 3.03
CA ARG A 96 -12.94 -13.14 3.95
C ARG A 96 -12.29 -13.25 5.33
N THR A 97 -12.18 -14.47 5.86
CA THR A 97 -11.52 -14.74 7.14
C THR A 97 -10.03 -14.38 7.08
N ARG A 98 -9.35 -14.76 5.99
CA ARG A 98 -7.93 -14.42 5.74
C ARG A 98 -7.72 -12.91 5.65
N LEU A 99 -8.56 -12.20 4.89
CA LEU A 99 -8.53 -10.75 4.75
C LEU A 99 -8.73 -10.05 6.10
N ALA A 100 -9.71 -10.49 6.90
CA ALA A 100 -9.94 -9.92 8.24
C ALA A 100 -8.78 -10.18 9.22
N ALA A 101 -8.06 -11.29 9.05
CA ALA A 101 -6.86 -11.58 9.84
C ALA A 101 -5.69 -10.65 9.47
N LEU A 102 -5.56 -10.29 8.20
CA LEU A 102 -4.54 -9.33 7.71
C LEU A 102 -4.90 -7.89 8.04
N ASN A 103 -6.19 -7.53 7.95
CA ASN A 103 -6.66 -6.18 8.20
C ASN A 103 -8.10 -6.20 8.71
N ARG A 104 -8.25 -6.16 10.04
CA ARG A 104 -9.56 -6.12 10.70
C ARG A 104 -10.22 -4.73 10.62
N ALA A 105 -9.44 -3.68 10.35
CA ALA A 105 -9.93 -2.30 10.34
C ALA A 105 -10.68 -1.96 9.04
N ALA A 106 -10.35 -2.63 7.94
CA ALA A 106 -10.96 -2.38 6.64
C ALA A 106 -12.26 -3.20 6.44
N PRO A 107 -13.40 -2.56 6.11
CA PRO A 107 -14.60 -3.26 5.66
C PRO A 107 -14.33 -4.04 4.37
N ILE A 108 -15.01 -5.19 4.21
CA ILE A 108 -14.92 -6.03 3.02
C ILE A 108 -16.28 -6.03 2.30
N ASP A 109 -16.41 -5.19 1.27
CA ASP A 109 -17.58 -5.13 0.41
C ASP A 109 -17.53 -6.21 -0.68
N ASP A 110 -18.67 -6.52 -1.31
CA ASP A 110 -18.76 -7.33 -2.52
C ASP A 110 -19.32 -6.47 -3.65
N ALA A 111 -18.55 -6.33 -4.73
CA ALA A 111 -18.91 -5.51 -5.89
C ALA A 111 -20.19 -5.99 -6.61
N HIS A 112 -20.58 -7.27 -6.45
CA HIS A 112 -21.77 -7.86 -7.07
C HIS A 112 -22.97 -7.90 -6.13
N HIS A 113 -22.81 -7.47 -4.88
CA HIS A 113 -23.92 -7.37 -3.95
C HIS A 113 -24.88 -6.24 -4.38
N ARG A 114 -26.20 -6.47 -4.32
CA ARG A 114 -27.22 -5.52 -4.83
C ARG A 114 -27.17 -4.12 -4.22
N GLY A 115 -26.63 -3.98 -3.01
CA GLY A 115 -26.50 -2.71 -2.30
C GLY A 115 -25.13 -2.06 -2.42
N PHE A 116 -24.26 -2.53 -3.32
CA PHE A 116 -22.93 -1.98 -3.48
C PHE A 116 -22.96 -0.63 -4.22
N GLU A 117 -22.55 0.42 -3.53
CA GLU A 117 -22.49 1.78 -4.05
C GLU A 117 -21.06 2.16 -4.43
N LEU A 118 -20.71 2.02 -5.71
CA LEU A 118 -19.35 2.31 -6.20
C LEU A 118 -18.89 3.74 -5.84
N ALA A 119 -19.79 4.71 -5.94
CA ALA A 119 -19.50 6.11 -5.60
C ALA A 119 -19.09 6.30 -4.13
N ALA A 120 -19.54 5.43 -3.22
CA ALA A 120 -19.18 5.49 -1.81
C ALA A 120 -17.68 5.20 -1.57
N LEU A 121 -17.04 4.43 -2.46
CA LEU A 121 -15.59 4.19 -2.40
C LEU A 121 -14.81 5.51 -2.51
N PHE A 122 -15.34 6.47 -3.26
CA PHE A 122 -14.72 7.77 -3.52
C PHE A 122 -15.29 8.87 -2.63
N GLN A 123 -15.80 8.56 -1.45
CA GLN A 123 -16.05 9.59 -0.44
C GLN A 123 -14.75 9.94 0.29
N ARG A 124 -14.62 11.17 0.79
CA ARG A 124 -13.43 11.56 1.56
C ARG A 124 -13.50 10.90 2.93
N ARG A 125 -12.41 10.25 3.35
CA ARG A 125 -12.27 9.64 4.67
C ARG A 125 -11.01 10.19 5.35
N VAL A 126 -10.94 10.04 6.66
CA VAL A 126 -9.70 10.30 7.41
C VAL A 126 -8.87 9.03 7.32
N TYR A 127 -7.83 9.04 6.50
CA TYR A 127 -6.89 7.93 6.43
C TYR A 127 -5.89 8.03 7.59
N ALA A 128 -5.91 7.05 8.50
CA ALA A 128 -5.07 7.00 9.69
C ALA A 128 -4.27 5.69 9.70
N PRO A 129 -3.01 5.67 9.24
CA PRO A 129 -2.21 4.44 9.20
C PRO A 129 -2.10 3.73 10.56
N ALA A 130 -2.04 4.51 11.65
CA ALA A 130 -1.98 4.00 13.00
C ALA A 130 -3.21 3.15 13.40
N SER A 131 -4.36 3.28 12.72
CA SER A 131 -5.52 2.44 12.98
C SER A 131 -5.51 1.11 12.23
N LEU A 132 -4.55 0.90 11.32
CA LEU A 132 -4.46 -0.28 10.45
C LEU A 132 -3.62 -1.42 11.08
N GLY A 133 -2.80 -1.12 12.08
CA GLY A 133 -2.01 -2.09 12.84
C GLY A 133 -0.51 -1.81 12.82
N ASP A 134 0.23 -2.54 13.66
CA ASP A 134 1.66 -2.30 13.89
C ASP A 134 2.52 -2.56 12.65
N ASP A 135 2.13 -3.52 11.80
CA ASP A 135 2.85 -3.83 10.56
C ASP A 135 2.86 -2.64 9.59
N VAL A 136 1.73 -1.95 9.43
CA VAL A 136 1.62 -0.76 8.57
C VAL A 136 2.52 0.36 9.09
N VAL A 137 2.51 0.59 10.41
CA VAL A 137 3.40 1.57 11.05
C VAL A 137 4.87 1.19 10.84
N GLY A 138 5.21 -0.09 11.02
CA GLY A 138 6.56 -0.60 10.81
C GLY A 138 7.05 -0.45 9.37
N TRP A 139 6.22 -0.74 8.38
CA TRP A 139 6.58 -0.55 6.97
C TRP A 139 6.73 0.90 6.56
N LEU A 140 5.90 1.80 7.10
CA LEU A 140 6.07 3.25 6.89
C LEU A 140 7.37 3.75 7.51
N ALA A 141 7.70 3.32 8.73
CA ALA A 141 8.95 3.68 9.39
C ALA A 141 10.18 3.14 8.65
N LEU A 142 10.10 1.91 8.12
CA LEU A 142 11.15 1.33 7.28
C LEU A 142 11.37 2.14 6.00
N GLU A 143 10.29 2.57 5.34
CA GLU A 143 10.36 3.39 4.14
C GLU A 143 11.04 4.74 4.41
N ASP A 144 10.72 5.38 5.55
CA ASP A 144 11.41 6.60 5.95
C ASP A 144 12.92 6.39 6.18
N ALA A 145 13.29 5.29 6.85
CA ALA A 145 14.70 4.96 7.09
C ALA A 145 15.48 4.72 5.79
N ILE A 146 14.91 3.97 4.83
CA ILE A 146 15.54 3.70 3.54
C ILE A 146 15.78 5.00 2.76
N ARG A 147 14.83 5.93 2.82
CA ARG A 147 14.95 7.22 2.12
C ARG A 147 16.03 8.11 2.73
N ASP A 148 16.18 8.11 4.06
CA ASP A 148 17.19 8.92 4.75
C ASP A 148 18.62 8.43 4.45
N ASP A 149 18.82 7.11 4.27
CA ASP A 149 20.10 6.52 3.88
C ASP A 149 20.49 6.77 2.40
N GLY A 150 19.56 7.24 1.57
CA GLY A 150 19.78 7.52 0.14
C GLY A 150 20.65 8.74 -0.18
N GLY A 151 21.12 9.47 0.83
CA GLY A 151 22.00 10.65 0.69
C GLY A 151 23.49 10.30 0.55
N HIS A 152 23.96 10.00 -0.66
CA HIS A 152 25.36 9.91 -1.11
C HIS A 152 26.35 8.96 -0.36
N PRO A 153 26.94 7.95 -1.02
CA PRO A 153 28.29 7.53 -0.67
C PRO A 153 29.26 8.60 -1.16
N SER A 154 29.89 9.33 -0.24
CA SER A 154 31.03 10.19 -0.58
C SER A 154 32.14 9.32 -1.17
N ASN A 155 32.31 9.39 -2.49
CA ASN A 155 33.48 8.84 -3.15
C ASN A 155 34.66 9.80 -2.88
N GLY A 156 35.18 9.72 -1.65
CA GLY A 156 36.36 10.42 -1.19
C GLY A 156 37.60 9.60 -1.54
N THR A 157 38.28 10.03 -2.60
CA THR A 157 39.61 9.61 -2.99
C THR A 157 40.59 9.60 -1.82
N ALA A 158 41.12 8.43 -1.49
CA ALA A 158 42.45 8.29 -0.91
C ALA A 158 43.20 7.21 -1.71
N GLN A 159 43.90 7.64 -2.75
CA GLN A 159 45.06 6.90 -3.25
C GLN A 159 46.18 7.07 -2.21
N PRO A 160 46.88 5.99 -1.82
CA PRO A 160 48.29 6.08 -1.53
C PRO A 160 49.06 5.68 -2.79
N GLU A 161 49.81 6.63 -3.35
CA GLU A 161 50.86 6.36 -4.32
C GLU A 161 51.90 5.36 -3.78
N ALA A 162 52.54 4.66 -4.71
CA ALA A 162 53.41 3.52 -4.52
C ALA A 162 54.81 3.83 -3.91
N SER A 163 55.30 2.87 -3.11
CA SER A 163 56.67 2.26 -2.98
C SER A 163 57.94 3.13 -3.01
N PRO A 164 59.00 2.84 -2.21
CA PRO A 164 59.89 1.70 -2.52
C PRO A 164 60.57 0.99 -1.29
N PHE A 165 61.05 -0.25 -1.50
CA PHE A 165 62.06 -0.97 -0.69
C PHE A 165 63.34 -0.13 -0.41
N PRO A 166 64.30 -0.47 0.52
CA PRO A 166 64.76 -1.79 1.03
C PRO A 166 64.90 -1.86 2.59
N ARG A 167 65.28 -2.92 3.31
CA ARG A 167 66.11 -4.13 3.14
C ARG A 167 65.48 -5.32 3.87
#